data_AF-A0A9P7L056-F1
#
_entry.id   AF-A0A9P7L056-F1
#
_cell.length_a   1.000
_cell.length_b   1.000
_cell.length_c   1.000
_cell.angle_alpha   90.00
_cell.angle_beta   90.00
_cell.angle_gamma   90.00
#
_symmetry.space_group_name_H-M   'P 1'
#
loop_
_entity.id
_entity.type
_entity.pdbx_description
1 polymer ?
#
loop_
_entity_poly.entity_id
_entity_poly.type
_entity_poly.pdbx_seq_one_letter_code
_entity_poly.pdbx_strand_id
1 'polypeptide(L)'
;MGSLDNTLTPFPDDVPTVPIARISYSKLKRSEENEMIKVLKASQSDGFFYLDLIDDFAGQALLKDTEDVLTISKRALNIPLDKKMECLAERGKQMFGYKPAGAVKQTDKDARPDTTEFFNVSKDHLLGNSESRKYPAEITDRWTDLGKYAADCHSLAGLAKKLIVF
;
A
#
# COMPACT_ATOMS: atom_id res chain seq x y z
N MET A 1 23.88 10.81 2.03
CA MET A 1 23.68 9.77 1.01
C MET A 1 24.77 8.73 1.19
N GLY A 2 24.45 7.56 1.74
CA GLY A 2 25.42 6.47 1.89
C GLY A 2 25.75 5.91 0.52
N SER A 3 27.04 5.84 0.19
CA SER A 3 27.56 5.12 -0.97
C SER A 3 27.08 3.67 -0.88
N LEU A 4 26.23 3.22 -1.81
CA LEU A 4 25.94 1.80 -1.95
C LEU A 4 27.23 1.14 -2.45
N ASP A 5 27.84 0.33 -1.59
CA ASP A 5 29.02 -0.45 -1.91
C ASP A 5 28.74 -1.30 -3.16
N ASN A 6 29.62 -1.20 -4.16
CA ASN A 6 29.54 -1.92 -5.44
C ASN A 6 29.89 -3.42 -5.30
N THR A 7 29.68 -4.00 -4.11
CA THR A 7 30.07 -5.37 -3.73
C THR A 7 28.92 -6.38 -3.83
N LEU A 8 27.75 -5.95 -4.28
CA LEU A 8 26.61 -6.83 -4.47
C LEU A 8 26.82 -7.67 -5.74
N THR A 9 26.73 -8.99 -5.61
CA THR A 9 26.73 -9.90 -6.75
C THR A 9 25.57 -9.54 -7.69
N PRO A 10 25.78 -9.53 -9.02
CA PRO A 10 24.70 -9.27 -9.97
C PRO A 10 23.57 -10.29 -9.78
N PHE A 11 22.36 -9.90 -10.15
CA PHE A 11 21.23 -10.82 -10.16
C PHE A 11 21.53 -11.99 -11.11
N PRO A 12 21.23 -13.25 -10.74
CA PRO A 12 21.56 -14.39 -11.59
C PRO A 12 20.81 -14.38 -12.93
N ASP A 13 21.50 -14.70 -14.03
CA ASP A 13 20.93 -14.74 -15.38
C ASP A 13 20.05 -15.99 -15.63
N ASP A 14 20.12 -17.00 -14.76
CA ASP A 14 19.43 -18.28 -14.87
C ASP A 14 18.08 -18.32 -14.14
N VAL A 15 17.71 -17.24 -13.45
CA VAL A 15 16.43 -17.13 -12.76
C VAL A 15 15.38 -16.58 -13.74
N PRO A 16 14.25 -17.28 -13.96
CA PRO A 16 13.17 -16.78 -14.80
C PRO A 16 12.64 -15.42 -14.31
N THR A 17 12.60 -14.45 -15.21
CA THR A 17 12.05 -13.12 -14.93
C THR A 17 10.79 -12.85 -15.74
N VAL A 18 9.91 -12.01 -15.21
CA VAL A 18 8.73 -11.49 -15.93
C VAL A 18 8.91 -9.98 -16.15
N PRO A 19 8.77 -9.46 -17.38
CA PRO A 19 8.95 -8.05 -17.68
C PRO A 19 7.72 -7.23 -17.26
N ILE A 20 7.62 -6.93 -15.96
CA ILE A 20 6.49 -6.15 -15.41
C ILE A 20 6.49 -4.75 -16.01
N ALA A 21 5.35 -4.34 -16.56
CA ALA A 21 5.21 -3.02 -17.15
C ALA A 21 5.44 -1.90 -16.10
N ARG A 22 6.20 -0.87 -16.48
CA ARG A 22 6.39 0.35 -15.70
C ARG A 22 5.69 1.53 -16.40
N ILE A 23 4.74 2.15 -15.72
CA ILE A 23 3.87 3.21 -16.25
C ILE A 23 4.30 4.55 -15.67
N SER A 24 4.57 5.57 -16.48
CA SER A 24 4.85 6.92 -16.02
C SER A 24 3.58 7.64 -15.59
N TYR A 25 3.48 8.00 -14.31
CA TYR A 25 2.33 8.76 -13.79
C TYR A 25 2.23 10.15 -14.44
N SER A 26 3.36 10.83 -14.69
CA SER A 26 3.35 12.17 -15.29
C SER A 26 2.82 12.16 -16.73
N LYS A 27 3.17 11.15 -17.53
CA LYS A 27 2.62 10.93 -18.87
C LYS A 27 1.14 10.53 -18.83
N LEU A 28 0.77 9.66 -17.88
CA LEU A 28 -0.61 9.24 -17.68
C LEU A 28 -1.52 10.43 -17.35
N LYS A 29 -1.04 11.36 -16.53
CA LYS A 29 -1.75 12.59 -16.14
C LYS A 29 -1.97 13.56 -17.30
N ARG A 30 -1.12 13.52 -18.32
CA ARG A 30 -1.27 14.25 -19.59
C ARG A 30 -2.10 13.47 -20.63
N SER A 31 -2.65 12.32 -20.26
CA SER A 31 -3.40 11.44 -21.16
C SER A 31 -2.61 11.05 -22.41
N GLU A 32 -1.30 10.80 -22.27
CA GLU A 32 -0.48 10.33 -23.39
C GLU A 32 -0.97 8.95 -23.85
N GLU A 33 -1.37 8.85 -25.12
CA GLU A 33 -2.00 7.66 -25.71
C GLU A 33 -1.20 6.38 -25.50
N ASN A 34 0.10 6.42 -25.79
CA ASN A 34 0.99 5.27 -25.61
C ASN A 34 1.03 4.77 -24.16
N GLU A 35 0.95 5.69 -23.19
CA GLU A 35 1.00 5.33 -21.78
C GLU A 35 -0.34 4.73 -21.32
N MET A 36 -1.46 5.25 -21.82
CA MET A 36 -2.79 4.69 -21.57
C MET A 36 -2.94 3.28 -22.16
N ILE A 37 -2.46 3.06 -23.40
CA ILE A 37 -2.43 1.73 -24.03
C ILE A 37 -1.60 0.75 -23.19
N LYS A 38 -0.48 1.22 -22.62
CA LYS A 38 0.39 0.41 -21.76
C LYS A 38 -0.33 -0.02 -20.47
N VAL A 39 -1.10 0.89 -19.84
CA VAL A 39 -1.93 0.55 -18.67
C VAL A 39 -2.97 -0.50 -19.02
N LEU A 40 -3.72 -0.33 -20.12
CA LEU A 40 -4.75 -1.28 -20.54
C LEU A 40 -4.13 -2.66 -20.82
N LYS A 41 -3.04 -2.70 -21.60
CA LYS A 41 -2.34 -3.95 -21.93
C LYS A 41 -1.83 -4.66 -20.68
N ALA A 42 -1.18 -3.96 -19.76
CA ALA A 42 -0.68 -4.55 -18.52
C ALA A 42 -1.82 -5.07 -17.64
N SER A 43 -2.95 -4.37 -17.60
CA SER A 43 -4.14 -4.79 -16.85
C SER A 43 -4.80 -6.04 -17.43
N GLN A 44 -4.75 -6.22 -18.76
CA GLN A 44 -5.34 -7.38 -19.47
C GLN A 44 -4.41 -8.60 -19.52
N SER A 45 -3.10 -8.41 -19.38
CA SER A 45 -2.09 -9.47 -19.46
C SER A 45 -1.69 -9.94 -18.07
N ASP A 46 -0.69 -9.28 -17.47
CA ASP A 46 -0.15 -9.68 -16.16
C ASP A 46 -1.10 -9.34 -15.00
N GLY A 47 -2.02 -8.39 -15.20
CA GLY A 47 -2.98 -7.93 -14.20
C GLY A 47 -2.40 -6.95 -13.18
N PHE A 48 -1.12 -6.57 -13.33
CA PHE A 48 -0.44 -5.58 -12.49
C PHE A 48 0.66 -4.85 -13.27
N PHE A 49 1.06 -3.70 -12.75
CA PHE A 49 2.14 -2.87 -13.28
C PHE A 49 2.71 -1.99 -12.17
N TYR A 50 3.93 -1.48 -12.36
CA TYR A 50 4.49 -0.42 -11.53
C TYR A 50 4.01 0.93 -12.02
N LEU A 51 3.52 1.79 -11.12
CA LEU A 51 3.27 3.19 -11.43
C LEU A 51 4.47 4.02 -10.93
N ASP A 52 5.18 4.63 -11.88
CA ASP A 52 6.32 5.47 -11.64
C ASP A 52 5.90 6.90 -11.30
N LEU A 53 6.18 7.30 -10.07
CA LEU A 53 5.80 8.59 -9.48
C LEU A 53 6.95 9.61 -9.48
N ILE A 54 8.15 9.24 -9.96
CA ILE A 54 9.38 10.03 -9.77
C ILE A 54 9.33 11.35 -10.55
N ASP A 55 8.71 11.38 -11.73
CA ASP A 55 8.68 12.56 -12.60
C ASP A 55 7.45 13.46 -12.40
N ASP A 56 6.77 13.40 -11.25
CA ASP A 56 5.63 14.27 -10.92
C ASP A 56 5.72 14.77 -9.48
N PHE A 57 5.42 16.05 -9.27
CA PHE A 57 5.52 16.70 -7.96
C PHE A 57 4.58 16.06 -6.90
N ALA A 58 3.32 15.76 -7.27
CA ALA A 58 2.39 15.09 -6.36
C ALA A 58 2.80 13.62 -6.13
N GLY A 59 3.36 12.97 -7.15
CA GLY A 59 3.97 11.65 -7.03
C GLY A 59 5.12 11.62 -6.02
N GLN A 60 6.08 12.55 -6.12
CA GLN A 60 7.19 12.69 -5.18
C GLN A 60 6.72 13.01 -3.75
N ALA A 61 5.73 13.89 -3.61
CA ALA A 61 5.13 14.18 -2.32
C ALA A 61 4.50 12.93 -1.69
N LEU A 62 3.77 12.12 -2.47
CA LEU A 62 3.22 10.86 -1.98
C LEU A 62 4.33 9.88 -1.57
N LEU A 63 5.39 9.74 -2.36
CA LEU A 63 6.52 8.87 -2.01
C LEU A 63 7.15 9.28 -0.67
N LYS A 64 7.28 10.58 -0.40
CA LYS A 64 7.74 11.07 0.90
C LYS A 64 6.75 10.73 2.00
N ASP A 65 5.45 10.96 1.79
CA ASP A 65 4.42 10.63 2.77
C ASP A 65 4.40 9.11 3.06
N THR A 66 4.72 8.25 2.08
CA THR A 66 4.86 6.80 2.28
C THR A 66 5.96 6.43 3.29
N GLU A 67 7.09 7.14 3.30
CA GLU A 67 8.16 6.92 4.29
C GLU A 67 7.71 7.30 5.72
N ASP A 68 6.93 8.37 5.83
CA ASP A 68 6.33 8.79 7.09
C ASP A 68 5.32 7.73 7.58
N VAL A 69 4.49 7.20 6.68
CA VAL A 69 3.54 6.11 6.96
C VAL A 69 4.25 4.79 7.31
N LEU A 70 5.37 4.47 6.67
CA LEU A 70 6.20 3.31 7.02
C LEU A 70 6.74 3.44 8.45
N THR A 71 7.18 4.63 8.84
CA THR A 71 7.66 4.93 10.20
C THR A 71 6.54 4.77 11.22
N ILE A 72 5.34 5.30 10.92
CA ILE A 72 4.14 5.12 11.76
C ILE A 72 3.80 3.63 11.90
N SER A 73 3.80 2.89 10.80
CA SER A 73 3.47 1.46 10.77
C SER A 73 4.42 0.63 11.63
N LYS A 74 5.74 0.90 11.53
CA LYS A 74 6.75 0.25 12.38
C LYS A 74 6.51 0.52 13.86
N ARG A 75 6.22 1.77 14.23
CA ARG A 75 5.92 2.13 15.63
C ARG A 75 4.67 1.44 16.15
N ALA A 76 3.58 1.48 15.38
CA ALA A 76 2.30 0.88 15.76
C ALA A 76 2.38 -0.65 15.92
N LEU A 77 3.14 -1.34 15.06
CA LEU A 77 3.32 -2.80 15.16
C LEU A 77 4.30 -3.21 16.27
N ASN A 78 5.19 -2.31 16.69
CA ASN A 78 6.17 -2.56 17.75
C ASN A 78 5.62 -2.39 19.18
N ILE A 79 4.37 -1.93 19.34
CA ILE A 79 3.75 -1.85 20.68
C ILE A 79 3.47 -3.27 21.24
N PRO A 80 3.37 -3.43 22.57
CA PRO A 80 3.09 -4.73 23.19
C PRO A 80 1.83 -5.41 22.65
N LEU A 81 1.87 -6.74 22.54
CA LEU A 81 0.79 -7.51 21.93
C LEU A 81 -0.55 -7.32 22.64
N ASP A 82 -0.57 -7.30 23.98
CA ASP A 82 -1.77 -7.03 24.78
C ASP A 82 -2.42 -5.69 24.38
N LYS A 83 -1.62 -4.65 24.13
CA LYS A 83 -2.10 -3.35 23.64
C LYS A 83 -2.62 -3.39 22.21
N LYS A 84 -1.97 -4.15 21.32
CA LYS A 84 -2.50 -4.37 19.97
C LYS A 84 -3.86 -5.10 20.01
N MET A 85 -4.00 -6.09 20.89
CA MET A 85 -5.21 -6.87 21.06
C MET A 85 -6.39 -6.06 21.62
N GLU A 86 -6.17 -4.94 22.33
CA GLU A 86 -7.24 -4.01 22.70
C GLU A 86 -7.93 -3.36 21.48
N CYS A 87 -7.27 -3.37 20.32
CA CYS A 87 -7.78 -2.82 19.06
C CYS A 87 -8.17 -3.93 18.07
N LEU A 88 -8.47 -5.15 18.54
CA LEU A 88 -8.69 -6.33 17.70
C LEU A 88 -9.78 -6.10 16.62
N ALA A 89 -9.49 -6.57 15.41
CA ALA A 89 -10.46 -6.64 14.32
C ALA A 89 -11.45 -7.79 14.57
N GLU A 90 -12.75 -7.50 14.48
CA GLU A 90 -13.80 -8.49 14.72
C GLU A 90 -14.13 -9.22 13.43
N ARG A 91 -13.64 -10.46 13.32
CA ARG A 91 -13.88 -11.32 12.16
C ARG A 91 -15.37 -11.46 11.86
N GLY A 92 -15.74 -11.33 10.59
CA GLY A 92 -17.12 -11.49 10.11
C GLY A 92 -18.04 -10.30 10.40
N LYS A 93 -17.60 -9.32 11.20
CA LYS A 93 -18.33 -8.07 11.43
C LYS A 93 -17.67 -6.89 10.75
N GLN A 94 -16.36 -6.75 10.91
CA GLN A 94 -15.64 -5.56 10.44
C GLN A 94 -14.17 -5.84 10.16
N MET A 95 -13.58 -5.11 9.21
CA MET A 95 -12.26 -5.42 8.68
C MET A 95 -11.12 -4.58 9.28
N PHE A 96 -11.41 -3.66 10.19
CA PHE A 96 -10.51 -2.62 10.70
C PHE A 96 -10.03 -2.89 12.13
N GLY A 97 -8.85 -2.37 12.48
CA GLY A 97 -8.16 -2.70 13.72
C GLY A 97 -7.06 -3.74 13.53
N TYR A 98 -6.59 -4.28 14.65
CA TYR A 98 -5.47 -5.21 14.71
C TYR A 98 -5.86 -6.62 14.26
N LYS A 99 -5.01 -7.25 13.45
CA LYS A 99 -5.11 -8.65 13.06
C LYS A 99 -3.82 -9.35 13.47
N PRO A 100 -3.87 -10.28 14.44
CA PRO A 100 -2.67 -10.99 14.87
C PRO A 100 -2.20 -11.95 13.77
N ALA A 101 -0.91 -12.30 13.85
CA ALA A 101 -0.35 -13.36 13.02
C ALA A 101 -1.13 -14.67 13.20
N GLY A 102 -1.29 -15.39 12.10
CA GLY A 102 -2.01 -16.66 12.01
C GLY A 102 -3.52 -16.54 11.83
N ALA A 103 -4.07 -15.32 11.80
CA ALA A 103 -5.50 -15.10 11.72
C ALA A 103 -6.04 -14.87 10.29
N VAL A 104 -5.20 -14.58 9.30
CA VAL A 104 -5.67 -14.11 7.97
C VAL A 104 -5.68 -15.23 6.93
N LYS A 105 -4.66 -16.09 6.91
CA LYS A 105 -4.54 -17.12 5.87
C LYS A 105 -5.20 -18.43 6.31
N GLN A 106 -6.39 -18.70 5.75
CA GLN A 106 -7.13 -19.96 5.97
C GLN A 106 -7.34 -20.79 4.71
N THR A 107 -6.89 -20.29 3.56
CA THR A 107 -7.01 -20.97 2.25
C THR A 107 -5.80 -21.84 1.91
N ASP A 108 -4.84 -21.94 2.83
CA ASP A 108 -3.72 -22.86 2.70
C ASP A 108 -4.23 -24.30 2.80
N LYS A 109 -3.85 -25.14 1.82
CA LYS A 109 -4.27 -26.56 1.80
C LYS A 109 -3.84 -27.32 3.05
N ASP A 110 -2.72 -26.92 3.64
CA ASP A 110 -2.15 -27.52 4.84
C ASP A 110 -2.52 -26.72 6.11
N ALA A 111 -3.46 -25.77 5.99
CA ALA A 111 -3.91 -24.89 7.07
C ALA A 111 -2.78 -24.16 7.82
N ARG A 112 -1.64 -23.89 7.15
CA ARG A 112 -0.53 -23.18 7.76
C ARG A 112 -0.91 -21.72 8.06
N PRO A 113 -0.78 -21.27 9.33
CA PRO A 113 -1.06 -19.89 9.70
C PRO A 113 -0.12 -18.92 8.97
N ASP A 114 -0.58 -17.70 8.66
CA ASP A 114 0.30 -16.64 8.20
C ASP A 114 1.20 -16.12 9.31
N THR A 115 2.40 -15.67 8.96
CA THR A 115 3.37 -15.11 9.91
C THR A 115 3.24 -13.59 10.04
N THR A 116 2.23 -13.01 9.40
CA THR A 116 2.06 -11.56 9.26
C THR A 116 0.98 -11.04 10.19
N GLU A 117 1.26 -9.93 10.85
CA GLU A 117 0.26 -9.15 11.58
C GLU A 117 -0.09 -7.86 10.80
N PHE A 118 -1.28 -7.31 11.07
CA PHE A 118 -1.76 -6.12 10.36
C PHE A 118 -2.48 -5.15 11.30
N PHE A 119 -2.40 -3.86 10.97
CA PHE A 119 -3.39 -2.86 11.40
C PHE A 119 -4.14 -2.37 10.17
N ASN A 120 -5.45 -2.61 10.14
CA ASN A 120 -6.31 -2.08 9.10
C ASN A 120 -6.96 -0.78 9.57
N VAL A 121 -6.59 0.34 8.97
CA VAL A 121 -7.19 1.65 9.27
C VAL A 121 -8.17 2.02 8.15
N SER A 122 -9.41 2.37 8.50
CA SER A 122 -10.41 2.75 7.50
C SER A 122 -10.16 4.16 6.99
N LYS A 123 -10.22 4.33 5.66
CA LYS A 123 -10.24 5.66 5.06
C LYS A 123 -11.44 6.49 5.55
N ASP A 124 -12.58 5.85 5.77
CA ASP A 124 -13.78 6.54 6.24
C ASP A 124 -13.67 6.97 7.71
N HIS A 125 -12.96 6.23 8.56
CA HIS A 125 -12.63 6.70 9.90
C HIS A 125 -11.67 7.91 9.84
N LEU A 126 -10.63 7.83 8.99
CA LEU A 126 -9.63 8.89 8.83
C LEU A 126 -10.25 10.20 8.34
N LEU A 127 -11.20 10.11 7.41
CA LEU A 127 -11.86 11.27 6.81
C LEU A 127 -13.16 11.70 7.52
N GLY A 128 -13.57 10.99 8.58
CA GLY A 128 -14.78 11.32 9.33
C GLY A 128 -16.09 11.00 8.59
N ASN A 129 -16.06 10.12 7.59
CA ASN A 129 -17.26 9.68 6.85
C ASN A 129 -18.10 8.65 7.63
N SER A 130 -17.52 8.06 8.68
CA SER A 130 -18.18 7.08 9.55
C SER A 130 -17.62 7.19 10.97
N GLU A 131 -18.37 6.69 11.96
CA GLU A 131 -17.89 6.61 13.34
C GLU A 131 -16.54 5.86 13.41
N SER A 132 -15.58 6.45 14.12
CA SER A 132 -14.24 5.88 14.28
C SER A 132 -14.21 4.79 15.35
N ARG A 133 -13.03 4.23 15.58
CA ARG A 133 -12.78 3.13 16.53
C ARG A 133 -11.58 3.43 17.41
N LYS A 134 -11.33 2.54 18.36
CA LYS A 134 -10.06 2.51 19.08
C LYS A 134 -8.92 2.10 18.14
N TYR A 135 -7.91 2.95 18.10
CA TYR A 135 -6.62 2.72 17.47
C TYR A 135 -5.51 3.09 18.47
N PRO A 136 -4.30 2.55 18.33
CA PRO A 136 -3.17 2.94 19.16
C PRO A 136 -2.78 4.41 18.93
N ALA A 137 -2.18 5.04 19.93
CA ALA A 137 -1.76 6.43 19.91
C ALA A 137 -0.82 6.73 18.72
N GLU A 138 0.04 5.75 18.39
CA GLU A 138 0.95 5.79 17.26
C GLU A 138 0.24 6.06 15.92
N ILE A 139 -1.03 5.66 15.80
CA ILE A 139 -1.88 5.93 14.64
C ILE A 139 -2.72 7.20 14.86
N THR A 140 -3.38 7.35 16.00
CA THR A 140 -4.30 8.49 16.24
C THR A 140 -3.59 9.83 16.31
N ASP A 141 -2.34 9.88 16.77
CA ASP A 141 -1.56 11.13 16.83
C ASP A 141 -1.20 11.64 15.42
N ARG A 142 -1.30 10.77 14.40
CA ARG A 142 -1.01 11.07 12.99
C ARG A 142 -2.26 10.99 12.11
N TRP A 143 -3.44 11.09 12.70
CA TRP A 143 -4.72 10.89 12.03
C TRP A 143 -4.90 11.76 10.79
N THR A 144 -4.61 13.05 10.91
CA THR A 144 -4.72 14.02 9.80
C THR A 144 -3.77 13.67 8.66
N ASP A 145 -2.52 13.31 8.98
CA ASP A 145 -1.51 12.96 7.98
C ASP A 145 -1.90 11.67 7.24
N LEU A 146 -2.37 10.66 7.97
CA LEU A 146 -2.87 9.41 7.40
C LEU A 146 -4.11 9.64 6.54
N GLY A 147 -5.02 10.53 6.95
CA GLY A 147 -6.19 10.92 6.16
C GLY A 147 -5.81 11.59 4.85
N LYS A 148 -4.87 12.56 4.89
CA LYS A 148 -4.30 13.19 3.69
C LYS A 148 -3.67 12.14 2.78
N TYR A 149 -2.80 11.28 3.31
CA TYR A 149 -2.14 10.22 2.56
C TYR A 149 -3.14 9.28 1.86
N ALA A 150 -4.19 8.87 2.57
CA ALA A 150 -5.23 8.01 2.01
C ALA A 150 -6.03 8.70 0.88
N ALA A 151 -6.28 10.01 1.00
CA ALA A 151 -6.94 10.81 -0.03
C ALA A 151 -6.04 10.99 -1.27
N ASP A 152 -4.75 11.24 -1.07
CA ASP A 152 -3.77 11.40 -2.16
C ASP A 152 -3.57 10.08 -2.92
N CYS A 153 -3.41 8.96 -2.20
CA CYS A 153 -3.39 7.61 -2.81
C CYS A 153 -4.65 7.35 -3.66
N HIS A 154 -5.82 7.69 -3.12
CA HIS A 154 -7.08 7.50 -3.82
C HIS A 154 -7.16 8.34 -5.11
N SER A 155 -6.73 9.59 -5.05
CA SER A 155 -6.73 10.52 -6.19
C SER A 155 -5.79 10.04 -7.30
N LEU A 156 -4.59 9.58 -6.93
CA LEU A 156 -3.61 9.00 -7.84
C LEU A 156 -4.13 7.72 -8.51
N ALA A 157 -4.65 6.77 -7.73
CA ALA A 157 -5.20 5.53 -8.24
C ALA A 157 -6.45 5.74 -9.11
N GLY A 158 -7.24 6.79 -8.83
CA GLY A 158 -8.41 7.17 -9.60
C GLY A 158 -8.09 7.50 -11.06
N LEU A 159 -6.89 8.02 -11.35
CA LEU A 159 -6.45 8.31 -12.72
C LEU A 159 -6.29 7.01 -13.53
N ALA A 160 -5.64 5.99 -12.96
CA ALA A 160 -5.48 4.70 -13.62
C ALA A 160 -6.83 3.99 -13.83
N LYS A 161 -7.74 4.08 -12.84
CA LYS A 161 -9.08 3.46 -12.93
C LYS A 161 -9.92 3.99 -14.09
N LYS A 162 -9.85 5.30 -14.39
CA LYS A 162 -10.58 5.91 -15.51
C LYS A 162 -10.24 5.29 -16.88
N LEU A 163 -9.13 4.56 -16.97
CA LEU A 163 -8.65 3.95 -18.21
C LEU A 163 -8.98 2.46 -18.33
N ILE A 164 -9.40 1.83 -17.22
CA ILE A 164 -9.60 0.37 -17.12
C ILE A 164 -11.09 0.04 -16.96
N VAL A 165 -11.90 0.97 -16.49
CA VAL A 165 -13.35 0.79 -16.31
C VAL A 165 -14.06 1.18 -17.60
N PHE A 166 -14.67 0.18 -18.26
CA PHE A 166 -15.64 0.36 -19.33
C PHE A 166 -17.01 0.80 -18.79
#